data_AF-A0A2D6ME25-F1
#
_entry.id   AF-A0A2D6ME25-F1
#
_cell.length_a   1.000
_cell.length_b   1.000
_cell.length_c   1.000
_cell.angle_alpha   90.00
_cell.angle_beta   90.00
_cell.angle_gamma   90.00
#
_symmetry.space_group_name_H-M   'P 1'
#
loop_
_entity.id
_entity.type
_entity.pdbx_description
1 polymer ?
#
loop_
_entity_poly.entity_id
_entity_poly.type
_entity_poly.pdbx_seq_one_letter_code
_entity_poly.pdbx_strand_id
1 'polypeptide(L)'
;MVEFLGAEIPLPTFGVGTGAIVLAFSIFLIILAGAVIIYFVYMMRIYNRKIVVFENISGQGFQPVYKDTARLVSLGDGGEELLFLRKKKVYRTAYGRKMGKNTYWFVIGQDGYWYNSLLGDLDAKMGMLDIEPVDRDMRYMHVAVRKNIQERYRKINIMEKYGAIAMSGLFLIIMLMGIWFLLDKIALISTGMSNAIDAVTKVQDETRVVLSALDNVCSGGTGLK
;
A
#
# COMPACT_ATOMS: atom_id res chain seq x y z
N MET A 1 -17.27 -8.72 33.07
CA MET A 1 -17.31 -10.18 32.90
C MET A 1 -18.53 -10.51 32.07
N VAL A 2 -18.39 -11.26 30.97
CA VAL A 2 -19.52 -11.64 30.11
C VAL A 2 -19.48 -13.16 29.98
N GLU A 3 -20.51 -13.82 30.48
CA GLU A 3 -20.67 -15.27 30.41
C GLU A 3 -21.15 -15.65 29.00
N PHE A 4 -20.33 -16.38 28.24
CA PHE A 4 -20.75 -16.96 26.97
C PHE A 4 -20.39 -18.45 26.99
N LEU A 5 -21.42 -19.31 27.03
CA LEU A 5 -21.34 -20.77 26.91
C LEU A 5 -20.55 -21.53 28.00
N GLY A 6 -20.59 -21.09 29.26
CA GLY A 6 -20.17 -21.92 30.41
C GLY A 6 -18.68 -22.31 30.46
N ALA A 7 -17.87 -21.79 29.54
CA ALA A 7 -16.42 -21.89 29.58
C ALA A 7 -15.87 -20.52 29.97
N GLU A 8 -15.22 -20.45 31.13
CA GLU A 8 -14.46 -19.28 31.54
C GLU A 8 -13.28 -19.12 30.59
N ILE A 9 -13.43 -18.29 29.56
CA ILE A 9 -12.29 -17.85 28.76
C ILE A 9 -11.58 -16.81 29.63
N PRO A 10 -10.38 -17.09 30.16
CA PRO A 10 -9.63 -16.08 30.88
C PRO A 10 -9.34 -14.95 29.90
N LEU A 11 -10.05 -13.84 30.05
CA LEU A 11 -9.68 -12.62 29.37
C LEU A 11 -8.30 -12.26 29.90
N PRO A 12 -7.28 -12.13 29.04
CA PRO A 12 -5.97 -11.70 29.48
C PRO A 12 -6.14 -10.38 30.23
N THR A 13 -5.90 -10.40 31.54
CA THR A 13 -5.88 -9.23 32.40
C THR A 13 -4.62 -8.46 32.06
N PHE A 14 -4.72 -7.67 31.00
CA PHE A 14 -3.65 -6.78 30.64
C PHE A 14 -3.53 -5.72 31.74
N GLY A 15 -2.40 -5.74 32.45
CA GLY A 15 -2.01 -4.64 33.33
C GLY A 15 -2.16 -3.32 32.59
N VAL A 16 -2.75 -2.33 33.26
CA VAL A 16 -3.27 -1.08 32.68
C VAL A 16 -2.22 -0.29 31.86
N GLY A 17 -0.92 -0.59 32.02
CA GLY A 17 0.17 -0.05 31.19
C GLY A 17 0.48 -0.85 29.91
N THR A 18 0.65 -2.17 30.00
CA THR A 18 1.08 -3.02 28.88
C THR A 18 -0.06 -3.31 27.90
N GLY A 19 -1.30 -3.44 28.39
CA GLY A 19 -2.47 -3.67 27.54
C GLY A 19 -2.77 -2.53 26.59
N ALA A 20 -2.70 -1.30 27.09
CA ALA A 20 -2.93 -0.11 26.30
C ALA A 20 -1.91 0.04 25.17
N ILE A 21 -0.64 -0.30 25.42
CA ILE A 21 0.43 -0.23 24.42
C ILE A 21 0.24 -1.31 23.34
N VAL A 22 -0.03 -2.56 23.74
CA VAL A 22 -0.28 -3.65 22.80
C VAL A 22 -1.52 -3.37 21.94
N LEU A 23 -2.58 -2.81 22.55
CA LEU A 23 -3.81 -2.43 21.85
C LEU A 23 -3.60 -1.24 20.91
N ALA A 24 -2.83 -0.22 21.30
CA ALA A 24 -2.48 0.89 20.42
C ALA A 24 -1.64 0.42 19.21
N PHE A 25 -0.67 -0.47 19.44
CA PHE A 25 0.18 -1.01 18.38
C PHE A 25 -0.61 -1.92 17.42
N SER A 26 -1.54 -2.73 17.94
CA SER A 26 -2.39 -3.58 17.09
C SER A 26 -3.34 -2.75 16.24
N ILE A 27 -3.96 -1.69 16.79
CA ILE A 27 -4.77 -0.74 16.01
C ILE A 27 -3.93 -0.07 14.92
N PHE A 28 -2.71 0.36 15.23
CA PHE A 28 -1.81 0.96 14.26
C PHE A 28 -1.47 0.00 13.10
N LEU A 29 -1.17 -1.26 13.39
CA LEU A 29 -0.92 -2.28 12.36
C LEU A 29 -2.16 -2.54 11.50
N ILE A 30 -3.35 -2.55 12.09
CA ILE A 30 -4.62 -2.71 11.35
C ILE A 30 -4.83 -1.54 10.39
N ILE A 31 -4.59 -0.31 10.83
CA ILE A 31 -4.71 0.88 9.98
C ILE A 31 -3.70 0.81 8.84
N LEU A 32 -2.46 0.43 9.12
CA LEU A 32 -1.41 0.30 8.12
C LEU A 32 -1.73 -0.77 7.08
N ALA A 33 -2.19 -1.95 7.53
CA ALA A 33 -2.65 -3.03 6.65
C ALA A 33 -3.85 -2.59 5.81
N GLY A 34 -4.82 -1.89 6.40
CA GLY A 34 -5.98 -1.34 5.70
C GLY A 34 -5.59 -0.36 4.59
N ALA A 35 -4.65 0.55 4.86
CA ALA A 35 -4.14 1.49 3.87
C ALA A 35 -3.46 0.78 2.68
N VAL A 36 -2.67 -0.25 2.94
CA VAL A 36 -2.01 -1.06 1.88
C VAL A 36 -3.05 -1.78 1.02
N ILE A 37 -4.07 -2.37 1.64
CA ILE A 37 -5.15 -3.07 0.92
C ILE A 37 -5.93 -2.08 0.04
N ILE A 38 -6.32 -0.92 0.59
CA ILE A 38 -7.03 0.13 -0.17
C ILE A 38 -6.21 0.60 -1.37
N TYR A 39 -4.92 0.85 -1.18
CA TYR A 39 -4.02 1.23 -2.27
C TYR A 39 -3.96 0.17 -3.37
N PHE A 40 -3.85 -1.12 -3.00
CA PHE A 40 -3.83 -2.21 -3.97
C PHE A 40 -5.14 -2.34 -4.75
N VAL A 41 -6.29 -2.24 -4.06
CA VAL A 41 -7.62 -2.25 -4.68
C VAL A 41 -7.80 -1.06 -5.61
N TYR A 42 -7.36 0.13 -5.20
CA TYR A 42 -7.41 1.33 -6.03
C TYR A 42 -6.57 1.17 -7.32
N MET A 43 -5.35 0.64 -7.19
CA MET A 43 -4.49 0.34 -8.35
C MET A 43 -5.12 -0.71 -9.27
N MET A 44 -5.76 -1.75 -8.74
CA MET A 44 -6.46 -2.73 -9.56
C MET A 44 -7.66 -2.13 -10.31
N ARG A 45 -8.40 -1.21 -9.70
CA ARG A 45 -9.56 -0.55 -10.32
C ARG A 45 -9.16 0.44 -11.42
N ILE A 46 -8.08 1.20 -11.24
CA ILE A 46 -7.61 2.16 -12.25
C ILE A 46 -7.05 1.45 -13.48
N TYR A 47 -6.23 0.41 -13.28
CA TYR A 47 -5.58 -0.32 -14.37
C TYR A 47 -6.44 -1.49 -14.86
N ASN A 48 -7.65 -1.18 -15.31
CA ASN A 48 -8.66 -2.17 -15.70
C ASN A 48 -8.63 -2.56 -17.19
N ARG A 49 -7.81 -1.90 -18.02
CA ARG A 49 -7.67 -2.21 -19.45
C ARG A 49 -6.49 -3.15 -19.66
N LYS A 50 -6.66 -4.18 -20.48
CA LYS A 50 -5.60 -5.11 -20.88
C LYS A 50 -5.08 -4.70 -22.26
N ILE A 51 -3.77 -4.76 -22.42
CA ILE A 51 -3.10 -4.48 -23.68
C ILE A 51 -2.30 -5.71 -24.06
N VAL A 52 -2.52 -6.21 -25.29
CA VAL A 52 -1.72 -7.26 -25.89
C VAL A 52 -0.98 -6.64 -27.08
N VAL A 53 0.32 -6.82 -27.11
CA VAL A 53 1.19 -6.29 -28.16
C VAL A 53 1.75 -7.44 -28.95
N PHE A 54 1.57 -7.35 -30.26
CA PHE A 54 2.05 -8.27 -31.26
C PHE A 54 3.25 -7.66 -31.97
N GLU A 55 4.22 -8.50 -32.27
CA GLU A 55 5.41 -8.13 -33.03
C GLU A 55 5.59 -9.15 -34.15
N ASN A 56 6.07 -8.69 -35.30
CA ASN A 56 6.37 -9.58 -36.41
C ASN A 56 7.73 -10.26 -36.15
N ILE A 57 7.70 -11.55 -35.87
CA ILE A 57 8.92 -12.36 -35.72
C ILE A 57 9.22 -12.97 -37.08
N SER A 58 10.44 -12.72 -37.60
CA SER A 58 10.89 -13.22 -38.90
C SER A 58 10.66 -14.73 -39.02
N GLY A 59 9.80 -15.13 -39.97
CA GLY A 59 9.48 -16.54 -40.25
C GLY A 59 8.37 -17.16 -39.39
N GLN A 60 7.84 -16.45 -38.38
CA GLN A 60 6.75 -16.95 -37.52
C GLN A 60 5.49 -16.06 -37.54
N GLY A 61 5.57 -14.90 -38.20
CA GLY A 61 4.48 -13.94 -38.28
C GLY A 61 4.25 -13.17 -36.97
N PHE A 62 3.05 -12.62 -36.81
CA PHE A 62 2.70 -11.81 -35.64
C PHE A 62 2.42 -12.68 -34.43
N GLN A 63 3.30 -12.61 -33.43
CA GLN A 63 3.11 -13.29 -32.15
C GLN A 63 2.92 -12.29 -31.00
N PRO A 64 2.12 -12.63 -29.97
CA PRO A 64 1.93 -11.78 -28.81
C PRO A 64 3.18 -11.78 -27.93
N VAL A 65 4.07 -10.82 -28.15
CA VAL A 65 5.33 -10.70 -27.38
C VAL A 65 5.08 -10.15 -25.98
N TYR A 66 4.06 -9.30 -25.80
CA TYR A 66 3.95 -8.54 -24.57
C TYR A 66 2.50 -8.30 -24.11
N LYS A 67 2.27 -8.45 -22.80
CA LYS A 67 0.98 -8.21 -22.13
C LYS A 67 1.14 -7.19 -21.00
N ASP A 68 0.32 -6.15 -21.03
CA ASP A 68 0.30 -5.08 -20.03
C ASP A 68 -1.12 -4.75 -19.58
N THR A 69 -1.22 -4.00 -18.48
CA THR A 69 -2.44 -3.31 -18.10
C THR A 69 -2.27 -1.81 -18.25
N ALA A 70 -3.35 -1.14 -18.64
CA ALA A 70 -3.39 0.28 -18.86
C ALA A 70 -4.58 0.92 -18.14
N ARG A 71 -4.40 2.21 -17.84
CA ARG A 71 -5.48 3.09 -17.40
C ARG A 71 -5.85 4.04 -18.52
N LEU A 72 -7.11 4.41 -18.56
CA LEU A 72 -7.61 5.41 -19.49
C LEU A 72 -7.41 6.80 -18.90
N VAL A 73 -6.84 7.71 -19.68
CA VAL A 73 -6.57 9.10 -19.32
C VAL A 73 -7.19 9.95 -20.41
N SER A 74 -8.22 10.73 -20.08
CA SER A 74 -8.78 11.72 -20.99
C SER A 74 -7.79 12.88 -21.12
N LEU A 75 -7.52 13.30 -22.36
CA LEU A 75 -6.64 14.43 -22.66
C LEU A 75 -7.48 15.63 -23.12
N GLY A 76 -7.66 16.59 -22.22
CA GLY A 76 -8.46 17.80 -22.49
C GLY A 76 -9.96 17.52 -22.63
N ASP A 77 -10.68 18.50 -23.17
CA ASP A 77 -12.14 18.48 -23.29
C ASP A 77 -12.63 17.84 -24.60
N GLY A 78 -11.72 17.51 -25.52
CA GLY A 78 -12.03 16.99 -26.86
C GLY A 78 -12.45 15.52 -26.91
N GLY A 79 -12.59 14.85 -25.75
CA GLY A 79 -12.94 13.43 -25.69
C GLY A 79 -11.83 12.49 -26.18
N GLU A 80 -10.61 12.99 -26.39
CA GLU A 80 -9.46 12.16 -26.74
C GLU A 80 -9.05 11.30 -25.55
N GLU A 81 -9.08 9.99 -25.73
CA GLU A 81 -8.69 9.02 -24.71
C GLU A 81 -7.29 8.46 -25.00
N LEU A 82 -6.45 8.45 -23.96
CA LEU A 82 -5.12 7.83 -23.99
C LEU A 82 -5.05 6.66 -23.02
N LEU A 83 -4.30 5.63 -23.41
CA LEU A 83 -3.95 4.50 -22.58
C LEU A 83 -2.56 4.72 -21.98
N PHE A 84 -2.48 4.81 -20.65
CA PHE A 84 -1.21 4.82 -19.94
C PHE A 84 -0.85 3.40 -19.49
N LEU A 85 0.22 2.85 -20.05
CA LEU A 85 0.71 1.50 -19.77
C LEU A 85 1.44 1.45 -18.43
N ARG A 86 1.06 0.50 -17.56
CA ARG A 86 1.61 0.38 -16.20
C ARG A 86 3.09 0.02 -16.18
N LYS A 87 3.49 -1.01 -16.92
CA LYS A 87 4.87 -1.55 -16.87
C LYS A 87 5.83 -0.70 -17.70
N LYS A 88 5.48 -0.34 -18.95
CA LYS A 88 6.35 0.50 -19.82
C LYS A 88 6.28 1.99 -19.49
N LYS A 89 5.30 2.46 -18.71
CA LYS A 89 5.09 3.88 -18.36
C LYS A 89 5.02 4.81 -19.57
N VAL A 90 4.41 4.33 -20.66
CA VAL A 90 4.22 5.08 -21.90
C VAL A 90 2.74 5.34 -22.15
N TYR A 91 2.47 6.48 -22.77
CA TYR A 91 1.13 6.82 -23.26
C TYR A 91 0.97 6.34 -24.70
N ARG A 92 -0.18 5.74 -24.99
CA ARG A 92 -0.59 5.32 -26.32
C ARG A 92 -2.01 5.83 -26.58
N THR A 93 -2.34 6.07 -27.84
CA THR A 93 -3.70 6.47 -28.20
C THR A 93 -4.64 5.31 -27.92
N ALA A 94 -5.82 5.59 -27.36
CA ALA A 94 -6.89 4.60 -27.24
C ALA A 94 -7.68 4.43 -28.56
N TYR A 95 -7.18 5.02 -29.65
CA TYR A 95 -7.85 5.09 -30.93
C TYR A 95 -8.02 3.69 -31.53
N GLY A 96 -9.24 3.38 -31.99
CA GLY A 96 -9.62 2.09 -32.58
C GLY A 96 -10.65 1.30 -31.76
N ARG A 97 -11.02 0.12 -32.26
CA ARG A 97 -12.05 -0.72 -31.62
C ARG A 97 -11.42 -1.64 -30.57
N LYS A 98 -12.21 -1.98 -29.54
CA LYS A 98 -11.81 -2.95 -28.51
C LYS A 98 -11.97 -4.35 -29.09
N MET A 99 -10.95 -5.19 -28.94
CA MET A 99 -10.98 -6.59 -29.39
C MET A 99 -11.72 -7.52 -28.44
N GLY A 100 -11.94 -7.07 -27.21
CA GLY A 100 -12.75 -7.77 -26.22
C GLY A 100 -13.10 -6.85 -25.06
N LYS A 101 -13.65 -7.41 -23.98
CA LYS A 101 -13.98 -6.63 -22.79
C LYS A 101 -12.73 -5.99 -22.20
N ASN A 102 -12.58 -4.68 -22.41
CA ASN A 102 -11.46 -3.86 -21.94
C ASN A 102 -10.09 -4.29 -22.49
N THR A 103 -10.05 -4.94 -23.65
CA THR A 103 -8.80 -5.44 -24.24
C THR A 103 -8.50 -4.72 -25.55
N TYR A 104 -7.29 -4.17 -25.65
CA TYR A 104 -6.76 -3.51 -26.84
C TYR A 104 -5.58 -4.31 -27.39
N TRP A 105 -5.56 -4.49 -28.70
CA TRP A 105 -4.50 -5.22 -29.40
C TRP A 105 -3.71 -4.22 -30.23
N PHE A 106 -2.40 -4.19 -30.01
CA PHE A 106 -1.49 -3.35 -30.76
C PHE A 106 -0.51 -4.22 -31.52
N VAL A 107 -0.16 -3.80 -32.73
CA VAL A 107 0.89 -4.38 -33.54
C VAL A 107 2.02 -3.37 -33.61
N ILE A 108 3.25 -3.82 -33.39
CA ILE A 108 4.44 -3.01 -33.65
C ILE A 108 4.81 -3.18 -35.12
N GLY A 109 4.74 -2.10 -35.89
CA GLY A 109 5.19 -2.07 -37.28
C GLY A 109 6.72 -2.13 -37.40
N GLN A 110 7.23 -2.31 -38.61
CA GLN A 110 8.69 -2.30 -38.87
C GLN A 110 9.35 -0.95 -38.51
N ASP A 111 8.56 0.12 -38.50
CA ASP A 111 8.94 1.47 -38.11
C ASP A 111 8.94 1.69 -36.58
N GLY A 112 8.57 0.68 -35.79
CA GLY A 112 8.49 0.73 -34.34
C GLY A 112 7.26 1.46 -33.78
N TYR A 113 6.34 1.92 -34.63
CA TYR A 113 5.09 2.53 -34.19
C TYR A 113 4.05 1.48 -33.83
N TRP A 114 3.14 1.87 -32.93
CA TRP A 114 2.12 0.98 -32.38
C TRP A 114 0.80 1.25 -33.09
N TYR A 115 0.31 0.26 -33.82
CA TYR A 115 -0.93 0.32 -34.57
C TYR A 115 -2.01 -0.49 -33.86
N ASN A 116 -3.21 0.06 -33.69
CA ASN A 116 -4.33 -0.71 -33.16
C ASN A 116 -4.81 -1.66 -34.27
N SER A 117 -4.78 -2.97 -34.00
CA SER A 117 -5.13 -3.98 -35.00
C SER A 117 -6.36 -4.78 -34.58
N LEU A 118 -7.22 -5.06 -35.55
CA LEU A 118 -8.36 -5.96 -35.42
C LEU A 118 -8.02 -7.33 -36.03
N LEU A 119 -8.51 -8.42 -35.44
CA LEU A 119 -8.27 -9.80 -35.93
C LEU A 119 -8.70 -9.98 -37.40
N GLY A 120 -9.79 -9.34 -37.80
CA GLY A 120 -10.28 -9.40 -39.18
C GLY A 120 -9.41 -8.64 -40.19
N ASP A 121 -8.62 -7.66 -39.72
CA ASP A 121 -7.70 -6.90 -40.56
C ASP A 121 -6.29 -7.51 -40.60
N LEU A 122 -5.91 -8.32 -39.60
CA LEU A 122 -4.55 -8.83 -39.48
C LEU A 122 -4.14 -9.75 -40.65
N ASP A 123 -5.09 -10.56 -41.15
CA ASP A 123 -4.83 -11.54 -42.21
C ASP A 123 -5.17 -10.98 -43.61
N ALA A 124 -6.31 -10.30 -43.74
CA ALA A 124 -6.79 -9.77 -45.03
C ALA A 124 -6.08 -8.48 -45.47
N LYS A 125 -5.64 -7.62 -44.54
CA LYS A 125 -4.95 -6.37 -44.91
C LYS A 125 -3.44 -6.51 -44.93
N MET A 126 -2.80 -7.36 -44.13
CA MET A 126 -1.32 -7.40 -44.12
C MET A 126 -0.68 -8.23 -45.24
N GLY A 127 -1.46 -9.06 -45.95
CA GLY A 127 -1.02 -9.74 -47.18
C GLY A 127 -1.22 -8.91 -48.47
N MET A 128 -2.07 -7.87 -48.44
CA MET A 128 -2.41 -7.04 -49.61
C MET A 128 -2.08 -5.55 -49.44
N LEU A 129 -1.99 -5.05 -48.22
CA LEU A 129 -1.44 -3.74 -47.92
C LEU A 129 -0.02 -3.96 -47.41
N ASP A 130 0.93 -3.60 -48.28
CA ASP A 130 2.04 -2.76 -47.84
C ASP A 130 1.44 -1.80 -46.82
N ILE A 131 1.76 -1.95 -45.53
CA ILE A 131 1.19 -1.14 -44.46
C ILE A 131 1.70 0.26 -44.73
N GLU A 132 1.04 0.97 -45.65
CA GLU A 132 1.42 2.31 -46.01
C GLU A 132 1.40 3.07 -44.71
N PRO A 133 2.52 3.73 -44.37
CA PRO A 133 2.63 4.45 -43.12
C PRO A 133 1.40 5.33 -43.03
N VAL A 134 0.61 5.11 -41.98
CA VAL A 134 -0.62 5.83 -41.71
C VAL A 134 -0.38 7.29 -42.10
N ASP A 135 -1.26 7.78 -42.96
CA ASP A 135 -1.22 9.07 -43.64
C ASP A 135 -0.40 10.11 -42.88
N ARG A 136 0.41 10.91 -43.57
CA ARG A 136 1.44 11.78 -42.93
C ARG A 136 0.86 12.60 -41.75
N ASP A 137 -0.41 12.98 -41.85
CA ASP A 137 -1.19 13.70 -40.84
C ASP A 137 -1.37 12.94 -39.52
N MET A 138 -1.55 11.62 -39.57
CA MET A 138 -1.63 10.77 -38.37
C MET A 138 -0.31 10.70 -37.62
N ARG A 139 0.82 10.70 -38.35
CA ARG A 139 2.15 10.81 -37.73
C ARG A 139 2.32 12.18 -37.07
N TYR A 140 1.90 13.26 -37.72
CA TYR A 140 1.91 14.59 -37.12
C TYR A 140 1.00 14.69 -35.89
N MET A 141 -0.19 14.06 -35.93
CA MET A 141 -1.09 13.97 -34.80
C MET A 141 -0.42 13.26 -33.62
N HIS A 142 0.26 12.12 -33.86
CA HIS A 142 1.01 11.43 -32.81
C HIS A 142 2.13 12.27 -32.21
N VAL A 143 2.85 13.05 -33.01
CA VAL A 143 3.91 13.96 -32.53
C VAL A 143 3.32 15.11 -31.73
N ALA A 144 2.24 15.73 -32.22
CA ALA A 144 1.54 16.82 -31.54
C ALA A 144 0.94 16.35 -30.20
N VAL A 145 0.29 15.19 -30.18
CA VAL A 145 -0.21 14.55 -28.96
C VAL A 145 0.95 14.25 -28.01
N ARG A 146 2.06 13.69 -28.50
CA ARG A 146 3.25 13.44 -27.65
C ARG A 146 3.80 14.72 -27.05
N LYS A 147 3.88 15.81 -27.82
CA LYS A 147 4.34 17.12 -27.35
C LYS A 147 3.37 17.72 -26.32
N ASN A 148 2.06 17.67 -26.56
CA ASN A 148 1.03 18.10 -25.61
C ASN A 148 1.08 17.29 -24.30
N ILE A 149 1.22 15.96 -24.39
CA ILE A 149 1.41 15.11 -23.21
C ILE A 149 2.67 15.52 -22.46
N GLN A 150 3.76 15.76 -23.18
CA GLN A 150 5.02 16.17 -22.58
C GLN A 150 4.91 17.53 -21.88
N GLU A 151 4.22 18.50 -22.48
CA GLU A 151 4.06 19.83 -21.90
C GLU A 151 3.09 19.84 -20.71
N ARG A 152 1.99 19.07 -20.77
CA ARG A 152 0.96 19.03 -19.72
C ARG A 152 1.26 18.05 -18.59
N TYR A 153 1.79 16.87 -18.90
CA TYR A 153 2.00 15.79 -17.92
C TYR A 153 3.46 15.59 -17.52
N ARG A 154 4.44 16.12 -18.28
CA ARG A 154 5.87 15.97 -17.94
C ARG A 154 6.45 17.19 -17.22
N LYS A 155 5.71 18.29 -17.12
CA LYS A 155 5.95 19.31 -16.09
C LYS A 155 5.51 18.75 -14.74
N ILE A 156 6.26 17.76 -14.26
CA ILE A 156 6.04 17.21 -12.93
C ILE A 156 6.30 18.37 -11.98
N ASN A 157 5.23 18.89 -11.36
CA ASN A 157 5.39 19.87 -10.32
C ASN A 157 6.33 19.26 -9.28
N ILE A 158 7.35 20.01 -8.86
CA ILE A 158 8.33 19.53 -7.87
C ILE A 158 7.60 19.00 -6.63
N MET A 159 6.46 19.62 -6.29
CA MET A 159 5.57 19.16 -5.23
C MET A 159 4.87 17.83 -5.52
N GLU A 160 4.54 17.47 -6.76
CA GLU A 160 3.99 16.14 -7.06
C GLU A 160 5.06 15.05 -7.01
N LYS A 161 6.29 15.36 -7.45
CA LYS A 161 7.39 14.39 -7.42
C LYS A 161 7.94 14.17 -6.02
N TYR A 162 8.18 15.25 -5.30
CA TYR A 162 8.85 15.25 -4.00
C TYR A 162 7.89 15.43 -2.84
N GLY A 163 6.66 15.92 -3.05
CA GLY A 163 5.69 16.09 -1.97
C GLY A 163 5.29 14.77 -1.35
N ALA A 164 5.16 13.69 -2.13
CA ALA A 164 4.95 12.35 -1.56
C ALA A 164 6.12 11.91 -0.66
N ILE A 165 7.37 12.17 -1.07
CA ILE A 165 8.57 11.83 -0.31
C ILE A 165 8.71 12.73 0.93
N ALA A 166 8.42 14.02 0.79
CA ALA A 166 8.44 14.99 1.87
C ALA A 166 7.36 14.70 2.91
N MET A 167 6.15 14.35 2.47
CA MET A 167 5.06 13.93 3.36
C MET A 167 5.37 12.60 4.05
N SER A 168 5.95 11.62 3.35
CA SER A 168 6.38 10.37 3.99
C SER A 168 7.53 10.60 4.98
N GLY A 169 8.46 11.50 4.66
CA GLY A 169 9.53 11.92 5.57
C GLY A 169 8.99 12.62 6.82
N LEU A 170 8.06 13.57 6.66
CA LEU A 170 7.38 14.24 7.76
C LEU A 170 6.63 13.25 8.66
N PHE A 171 5.92 12.30 8.05
CA PHE A 171 5.21 11.26 8.79
C PHE A 171 6.16 10.37 9.58
N LEU A 172 7.33 10.03 9.02
CA LEU A 172 8.36 9.26 9.71
C LEU A 172 8.93 10.04 10.91
N ILE A 173 9.14 11.35 10.77
CA ILE A 173 9.57 12.21 11.88
C ILE A 173 8.52 12.23 13.00
N ILE A 174 7.25 12.42 12.65
CA ILE A 174 6.14 12.39 13.63
C ILE A 174 6.07 11.02 14.32
N MET A 175 6.25 9.93 13.57
CA MET A 175 6.28 8.58 14.12
C MET A 175 7.45 8.38 15.09
N LEU A 176 8.65 8.84 14.74
CA LEU A 176 9.81 8.78 15.62
C LEU A 176 9.61 9.61 16.90
N MET A 177 9.03 10.81 16.79
CA MET A 177 8.66 11.61 17.96
C MET A 177 7.62 10.89 18.83
N GLY A 178 6.63 10.24 18.22
CA GLY A 178 5.63 9.45 18.92
C GLY A 178 6.25 8.27 19.67
N ILE A 179 7.17 7.54 19.04
CA ILE A 179 7.91 6.43 19.68
C ILE A 179 8.75 6.96 20.84
N TRP A 180 9.47 8.07 20.65
CA TRP A 180 10.27 8.68 21.69
C TRP A 180 9.41 9.09 22.91
N PHE A 181 8.25 9.69 22.67
CA PHE A 181 7.31 10.04 23.74
C PHE A 181 6.73 8.80 24.45
N LEU A 182 6.44 7.73 23.70
CA LEU A 182 5.99 6.47 24.29
C LEU A 182 7.07 5.84 25.18
N LEU A 183 8.33 5.88 24.76
CA LEU A 183 9.45 5.39 25.58
C LEU A 183 9.58 6.18 26.88
N ASP A 184 9.44 7.50 26.84
CA ASP A 184 9.45 8.35 28.04
C ASP A 184 8.29 7.98 28.99
N LYS A 185 7.08 7.75 28.47
CA LYS A 185 5.95 7.30 29.28
C LYS A 185 6.15 5.89 29.85
N ILE A 186 6.76 4.97 29.10
CA ILE A 186 7.11 3.63 29.60
C ILE A 186 8.16 3.74 30.71
N ALA A 187 9.17 4.61 30.57
CA ALA A 187 10.18 4.84 31.60
C ALA A 187 9.56 5.38 32.89
N LEU A 188 8.67 6.37 32.80
CA LEU A 188 7.94 6.90 33.96
C LEU A 188 7.07 5.83 34.64
N ILE A 189 6.37 4.99 33.87
CA ILE A 189 5.60 3.87 34.41
C ILE A 189 6.52 2.86 35.10
N SER A 190 7.67 2.55 34.50
CA SER A 190 8.66 1.63 35.08
C SER A 190 9.21 2.13 36.40
N THR A 191 9.54 3.43 36.50
CA THR A 191 9.96 4.04 37.77
C THR A 191 8.84 4.02 38.81
N GLY A 192 7.60 4.35 38.41
CA GLY A 192 6.43 4.26 39.30
C GLY A 192 6.18 2.84 39.82
N MET A 193 6.37 1.84 38.96
CA MET A 193 6.23 0.43 39.32
C MET A 193 7.35 -0.04 40.26
N SER A 194 8.61 0.39 40.05
CA SER A 194 9.70 0.12 40.98
C SER A 194 9.41 0.68 42.38
N ASN A 195 8.94 1.92 42.45
CA ASN A 195 8.58 2.56 43.72
C ASN A 195 7.41 1.84 44.41
N ALA A 196 6.44 1.35 43.65
CA ALA A 196 5.33 0.56 44.18
C ALA A 196 5.81 -0.80 44.73
N ILE A 197 6.72 -1.48 44.02
CA ILE A 197 7.35 -2.72 44.50
C ILE A 197 8.11 -2.46 45.81
N ASP A 198 8.89 -1.38 45.88
CA ASP A 198 9.63 -1.00 47.09
C ASP A 198 8.70 -0.65 48.28
N ALA A 199 7.52 -0.07 48.01
CA ALA A 199 6.52 0.16 49.04
C ALA A 199 5.90 -1.16 49.53
N VAL A 200 5.61 -2.09 48.61
CA VAL A 200 5.06 -3.41 48.94
C VAL A 200 6.06 -4.26 49.73
N THR A 201 7.34 -4.26 49.37
CA THR A 201 8.38 -4.99 50.11
C THR A 201 8.51 -4.46 51.54
N LYS A 202 8.50 -3.14 51.74
CA LYS A 202 8.48 -2.53 53.09
C LYS A 202 7.27 -2.96 53.91
N VAL A 203 6.07 -2.96 53.31
CA VAL A 203 4.85 -3.43 54.00
C VAL A 203 4.96 -4.91 54.37
N GLN A 204 5.52 -5.74 53.49
CA GLN A 204 5.76 -7.16 53.78
C GLN A 204 6.75 -7.35 54.94
N ASP A 205 7.82 -6.57 54.98
CA ASP A 205 8.83 -6.64 56.05
C ASP A 205 8.27 -6.19 57.40
N GLU A 206 7.52 -5.08 57.45
CA GLU A 206 6.83 -4.65 58.68
C GLU A 206 5.81 -5.70 59.15
N THR A 207 5.08 -6.30 58.21
CA THR A 207 4.15 -7.39 58.53
C THR A 207 4.87 -8.60 59.12
N ARG A 208 6.06 -8.95 58.61
CA ARG A 208 6.90 -10.03 59.19
C ARG A 208 7.36 -9.68 60.60
N VAL A 209 7.75 -8.43 60.85
CA VAL A 209 8.14 -7.97 62.19
C VAL A 209 6.96 -8.10 63.16
N VAL A 210 5.76 -7.63 62.78
CA VAL A 210 4.55 -7.77 63.62
C VAL A 210 4.23 -9.24 63.89
N LEU A 211 4.29 -10.10 62.86
CA LEU A 211 4.05 -11.54 63.04
C LEU A 211 5.08 -12.17 63.99
N SER A 212 6.36 -11.80 63.90
CA SER A 212 7.39 -12.29 64.83
C SER A 212 7.18 -11.80 66.26
N ALA A 213 6.71 -10.56 66.44
CA ALA A 213 6.39 -10.02 67.75
C ALA A 213 5.16 -10.73 68.36
N LEU A 214 4.13 -10.99 67.55
CA LEU A 214 2.97 -11.77 67.96
C LEU A 214 3.35 -13.20 68.34
N ASP A 215 4.23 -13.84 67.57
CA ASP A 215 4.72 -15.18 67.88
C ASP A 215 5.50 -15.22 69.21
N ASN A 216 6.33 -14.21 69.49
CA ASN A 216 7.01 -14.07 70.79
C ASN A 216 6.04 -13.85 71.96
N VAL A 217 4.94 -13.11 71.76
CA VAL A 217 3.91 -12.92 72.80
C VAL A 217 3.13 -14.22 73.04
N CYS A 218 2.75 -14.93 71.98
CA CYS A 218 2.01 -16.18 72.06
C CYS A 218 2.86 -17.33 72.65
N SER A 219 4.15 -17.41 72.29
CA SER A 219 5.06 -18.43 72.80
C SER A 219 5.59 -18.11 74.21
N GLY A 220 5.89 -16.83 74.49
CA GLY A 220 6.36 -16.36 75.80
C GLY A 220 5.30 -16.31 76.89
N GLY A 221 4.01 -16.27 76.52
CA GLY A 221 2.86 -16.26 77.44
C GLY A 221 2.59 -17.58 78.16
N THR A 222 3.30 -18.67 77.86
CA THR A 222 3.12 -19.97 78.55
C THR A 222 3.94 -20.12 79.84
N GLY A 223 4.63 -19.06 80.26
CA GLY A 223 5.38 -18.99 81.52
C GLY A 223 4.54 -18.84 82.80
N LEU A 224 3.24 -19.14 82.78
CA LEU A 224 2.44 -19.33 84.00
C LEU A 224 2.41 -20.83 84.34
N LYS A 225 3.42 -21.26 85.08
CA LYS A 225 3.31 -22.34 86.06
C LYS A 225 3.10 -21.72 87.43
#